data_AF-A0A7V6GNW4-F1
#
_entry.id   AF-A0A7V6GNW4-F1
#
_cell.length_a   1.000
_cell.length_b   1.000
_cell.length_c   1.000
_cell.angle_alpha   90.00
_cell.angle_beta   90.00
_cell.angle_gamma   90.00
#
_symmetry.space_group_name_H-M   'P 1'
#
loop_
_entity.id
_entity.type
_entity.pdbx_description
1 polymer ?
#
loop_
_entity_poly.entity_id
_entity_poly.type
_entity_poly.pdbx_seq_one_letter_code
_entity_poly.pdbx_strand_id
1 'polypeptide(L)' 'QEHQLRRSHENPHVIKLYEEFLGKPGSDLAHKLLHTTYSKKETYKL' A
#
# COMPACT_ATOMS: atom_id res chain seq x y z
N GLN A 1 29.66 -2.95 -7.57
CA GLN A 1 28.51 -3.81 -7.90
C GLN A 1 27.42 -2.92 -8.43
N GLU A 2 27.01 -3.10 -9.68
CA GLU A 2 25.81 -2.43 -10.18
C GLU A 2 24.59 -3.11 -9.56
N HIS A 3 23.83 -2.36 -8.78
CA HIS A 3 22.57 -2.84 -8.23
C HIS A 3 21.51 -2.70 -9.31
N GLN A 4 20.96 -3.81 -9.80
CA GLN A 4 19.82 -3.74 -10.72
C GLN A 4 18.69 -2.93 -10.08
N LEU A 5 18.09 -2.03 -10.87
CA LEU A 5 16.93 -1.25 -10.44
C LEU A 5 15.74 -2.22 -10.27
N ARG A 6 15.28 -2.39 -9.03
CA ARG A 6 14.10 -3.22 -8.71
C ARG A 6 12.86 -2.34 -8.61
N ARG A 7 11.75 -2.76 -9.22
CA ARG A 7 10.45 -2.10 -9.08
C ARG A 7 9.45 -2.99 -8.33
N SER A 8 8.68 -2.40 -7.42
CA SER A 8 7.74 -3.16 -6.58
C SER A 8 6.61 -3.82 -7.38
N HIS A 9 6.21 -3.25 -8.52
CA HIS A 9 5.19 -3.82 -9.40
C HIS A 9 5.73 -4.98 -10.27
N GLU A 10 7.05 -5.21 -10.29
CA GLU A 10 7.68 -6.35 -10.97
C GLU A 10 7.94 -7.52 -10.00
N ASN A 11 7.67 -7.34 -8.70
CA ASN A 11 7.90 -8.38 -7.70
C ASN A 11 6.81 -9.47 -7.81
N PRO A 12 7.17 -10.73 -8.12
CA PRO A 12 6.20 -11.81 -8.33
C PRO A 12 5.33 -12.08 -7.11
N HIS A 13 5.85 -11.87 -5.89
CA HIS A 13 5.05 -12.04 -4.68
C HIS A 13 4.01 -10.94 -4.50
N VAL A 14 4.31 -9.71 -4.94
CA VAL A 14 3.36 -8.60 -4.89
C VAL A 14 2.25 -8.86 -5.92
N ILE A 15 2.61 -9.25 -7.14
CA ILE A 15 1.66 -9.57 -8.20
C ILE A 15 0.69 -10.67 -7.72
N LYS A 16 1.22 -11.79 -7.22
CA LYS A 16 0.40 -12.91 -6.71
C LYS A 16 -0.54 -12.50 -5.58
N LEU A 17 -0.08 -11.67 -4.63
CA LEU A 17 -0.90 -11.16 -3.53
C LEU A 17 -2.08 -10.31 -4.03
N TYR A 18 -1.86 -9.49 -5.06
CA TYR A 18 -2.92 -8.71 -5.67
C TYR A 18 -3.87 -9.61 -6.48
N GLU A 19 -3.37 -10.55 -7.28
CA GLU A 19 -4.21 -11.44 -8.08
C GLU A 19 -5.09 -12.38 -7.24
N GLU A 20 -4.55 -12.96 -6.17
CA GLU A 20 -5.25 -13.99 -5.39
C GLU A 20 -6.06 -13.44 -4.21
N PHE A 21 -5.68 -12.27 -3.68
CA PHE A 21 -6.26 -11.77 -2.41
C PHE A 21 -6.75 -10.34 -2.49
N LEU A 22 -5.88 -9.37 -2.77
CA LEU A 22 -6.23 -7.94 -2.68
C LEU A 22 -7.05 -7.42 -3.89
N GLY A 23 -7.04 -8.14 -5.00
CA GLY A 23 -7.62 -7.73 -6.28
C GLY A 23 -6.80 -6.62 -6.95
N LYS A 24 -7.42 -5.47 -7.20
CA LYS A 24 -6.76 -4.32 -7.84
C LYS A 24 -6.22 -3.32 -6.82
N PRO A 25 -5.18 -2.53 -7.17
CA PRO A 25 -4.79 -1.37 -6.37
C PRO A 25 -6.00 -0.45 -6.12
N GLY A 26 -6.22 -0.09 -4.85
CA GLY A 26 -7.38 0.73 -4.46
C GLY A 26 -8.73 0.00 -4.46
N SER A 27 -8.75 -1.33 -4.47
CA SER A 27 -9.96 -2.10 -4.13
C SER A 27 -10.42 -1.81 -2.70
N ASP A 28 -11.69 -2.10 -2.38
CA ASP A 28 -12.22 -1.90 -1.03
C ASP A 28 -11.43 -2.69 0.02
N LEU A 29 -10.98 -3.90 -0.33
CA LEU A 29 -10.16 -4.74 0.55
C LEU A 29 -8.76 -4.14 0.75
N ALA A 30 -8.13 -3.65 -0.32
CA ALA A 30 -6.86 -2.94 -0.22
C ALA A 30 -7.02 -1.66 0.62
N HIS A 31 -8.09 -0.88 0.43
CA HIS A 31 -8.38 0.32 1.20
C HIS A 31 -8.53 0.01 2.69
N LYS A 32 -9.28 -1.05 3.01
CA LYS A 32 -9.49 -1.48 4.40
C LYS A 32 -8.22 -1.96 5.10
N LEU A 33 -7.32 -2.65 4.39
CA LEU A 33 -6.14 -3.27 4.99
C LEU A 33 -4.87 -2.42 4.91
N LEU A 34 -4.71 -1.64 3.84
CA LEU A 34 -3.45 -0.95 3.50
C LEU A 34 -3.55 0.57 3.57
N HIS A 35 -4.76 1.13 3.61
CA HIS A 35 -4.95 2.58 3.70
C HIS A 35 -5.36 2.99 5.11
N THR A 36 -5.04 4.25 5.45
CA THR A 36 -5.38 4.86 6.72
C THR A 36 -5.95 6.25 6.48
N THR A 37 -6.62 6.80 7.49
CA THR A 37 -7.24 8.13 7.44
C THR A 37 -6.65 9.01 8.52
N TYR A 38 -6.52 10.31 8.22
CA TYR A 38 -6.10 11.29 9.20
C TYR A 38 -7.31 11.96 9.84
N SER A 39 -7.26 12.18 11.15
CA SER A 39 -8.20 13.02 11.87
C SER A 39 -7.52 14.32 12.28
N LYS A 40 -8.24 15.44 12.20
CA LYS A 40 -7.75 16.72 12.71
C LYS A 40 -7.43 16.58 14.20
N LYS A 41 -6.17 16.78 14.58
CA LYS A 41 -5.79 16.87 16.00
C LYS A 41 -6.10 18.27 16.50
N GLU A 42 -6.65 18.37 17.71
CA GLU A 42 -6.78 19.66 18.38
C GLU A 42 -5.39 20.24 18.62
N THR A 43 -5.22 21.50 18.27
CA THR A 43 -4.01 22.25 18.57
C THR A 43 -3.99 22.52 20.07
N TYR A 44 -2.88 22.18 20.74
CA TYR A 44 -2.70 22.47 22.16
C TYR A 44 -2.92 23.97 22.39
N LYS A 45 -3.93 24.32 23.19
CA LYS A 45 -4.12 25.71 23.63
C LYS A 45 -3.23 25.90 24.86
N LEU A 46 -2.18 26.70 24.70
CA LEU A 46 -1.38 27.25 25.81
C LEU A 46 -2.21 28.28 26.58
#